data_AF-A0AA39ETU3-F1
#
_entry.id   AF-A0AA39ETU3-F1
#
_cell.length_a   1.000
_cell.length_b   1.000
_cell.length_c   1.000
_cell.angle_alpha   90.00
_cell.angle_beta   90.00
_cell.angle_gamma   90.00
#
_symmetry.space_group_name_H-M   'P 1'
#
loop_
_entity.id
_entity.type
_entity.pdbx_description
1 polymer ?
#
loop_
_entity_poly.entity_id
_entity_poly.type
_entity_poly.pdbx_seq_one_letter_code
_entity_poly.pdbx_strand_id
1 'polypeptide(L)'
;ENREKRERAELKLNEQKERQTKITEEIGLLELKLDATVIVRDKMKRYVNDYKKNVVSRIKSTAADKNLELTQIKLSCWNLYQQICKRKGIPLEFSKDDIENQLVYTKRTITELKRIVKVAKKQAMKEKKSTRRLSVI
;
A
#
# COMPACT_ATOMS: atom_id res chain seq x y z
N GLU A 1 55.70 41.09 53.87
CA GLU A 1 55.33 39.65 53.80
C GLU A 1 53.82 39.37 53.95
N ASN A 2 53.16 39.70 55.07
CA ASN A 2 51.73 39.38 55.26
C ASN A 2 50.78 40.11 54.29
N ARG A 3 51.13 41.34 53.88
CA ARG A 3 50.36 42.12 52.89
C ARG A 3 50.38 41.48 51.50
N GLU A 4 51.55 41.09 51.01
CA GLU A 4 51.70 40.43 49.71
C GLU A 4 50.99 39.07 49.64
N LYS A 5 50.95 38.33 50.75
CA LYS A 5 50.20 37.06 50.82
C LYS A 5 48.68 37.29 50.68
N ARG A 6 48.15 38.39 51.23
CA ARG A 6 46.74 38.79 51.08
C ARG A 6 46.42 39.24 49.67
N GLU A 7 47.25 40.11 49.08
CA GLU A 7 47.07 40.59 47.70
C GLU A 7 47.11 39.41 46.70
N ARG A 8 48.02 38.44 46.87
CA ARG A 8 48.05 37.21 46.06
C ARG A 8 46.81 36.32 46.25
N ALA A 9 46.27 36.24 47.46
CA ALA A 9 45.06 35.46 47.73
C ALA A 9 43.81 36.12 47.11
N GLU A 10 43.70 37.45 47.18
CA GLU A 10 42.64 38.23 46.56
C GLU A 10 42.66 38.13 45.04
N LEU A 11 43.85 38.18 44.42
CA LEU A 11 43.99 38.05 42.98
C LEU A 11 43.54 36.67 42.48
N LYS A 12 43.96 35.60 43.16
CA LYS A 12 43.51 34.22 42.86
C LYS A 12 42.00 34.05 43.04
N LEU A 13 41.43 34.65 44.09
CA LEU A 13 39.99 34.61 44.33
C LEU A 13 39.23 35.35 43.22
N ASN A 14 39.73 36.50 42.77
CA ASN A 14 39.10 37.27 41.70
C ASN A 14 39.15 36.53 40.36
N GLU A 15 40.28 35.93 40.00
CA GLU A 15 40.39 35.10 38.81
C GLU A 15 39.46 33.89 38.85
N GLN A 16 39.30 33.25 40.02
CA GLN A 16 38.36 32.14 40.18
C GLN A 16 36.91 32.61 40.01
N LYS A 17 36.54 33.76 40.57
CA LYS A 17 35.22 34.35 40.37
C LYS A 17 34.96 34.66 38.90
N GLU A 18 35.92 35.24 38.20
CA GLU A 18 35.78 35.55 36.77
C GLU A 18 35.60 34.28 35.93
N ARG A 19 36.38 33.22 36.21
CA ARG A 19 36.20 31.90 35.59
C ARG A 19 34.81 31.33 35.87
N GLN A 20 34.35 31.42 37.12
CA GLN A 20 33.04 30.92 37.52
C GLN A 20 31.91 31.66 36.80
N THR A 21 32.01 32.98 36.64
CA THR A 21 31.03 33.78 35.88
C THR A 21 30.96 33.31 34.43
N LYS A 22 32.10 33.17 33.74
CA LYS A 22 32.14 32.71 32.34
C LYS A 22 31.51 31.33 32.15
N ILE A 23 31.83 30.39 33.05
CA ILE A 23 31.24 29.05 33.02
C ILE A 23 29.72 29.11 33.25
N THR A 24 29.27 29.95 34.18
CA THR A 24 27.84 30.09 34.48
C THR A 24 27.07 30.67 33.30
N GLU A 25 27.63 31.66 32.61
CA GLU A 25 27.06 32.21 31.37
C GLU A 25 27.01 31.16 30.26
N GLU A 26 28.09 30.38 30.09
CA GLU A 26 28.14 29.30 29.10
C GLU A 26 27.10 28.21 29.37
N ILE A 27 26.92 27.81 30.64
CA ILE A 27 25.88 26.86 31.05
C ILE A 27 24.51 27.40 30.65
N GLY A 28 24.18 28.65 30.97
CA GLY A 28 22.88 29.23 30.62
C GLY A 28 22.65 29.28 29.10
N LEU A 29 23.68 29.59 28.32
CA LEU A 29 23.60 29.56 26.85
C LEU A 29 23.38 28.15 26.31
N LEU A 30 24.00 27.14 26.91
CA LEU A 30 23.83 25.74 26.50
C LEU A 30 22.44 25.21 26.88
N GLU A 31 21.91 25.57 28.04
CA GLU A 31 20.54 25.23 28.46
C GLU A 31 19.51 25.78 27.48
N LEU A 32 19.63 27.05 27.09
CA LEU A 32 18.75 27.66 26.08
C LEU A 32 18.81 26.95 24.72
N LYS A 33 20.02 26.56 24.28
CA LYS A 33 20.20 25.81 23.02
C LYS A 33 19.62 24.40 23.12
N LEU A 34 19.76 23.75 24.27
CA LEU A 34 19.21 22.42 24.52
C LEU A 34 17.68 22.46 24.45
N ASP A 35 17.06 23.43 25.11
CA ASP A 35 15.60 23.63 25.08
C ASP A 35 15.08 23.86 23.66
N ALA A 36 15.74 24.73 22.88
CA ALA A 36 15.40 24.95 21.49
C ALA A 36 15.50 23.65 20.67
N THR A 37 16.55 22.86 20.89
CA THR A 37 16.76 21.58 20.18
C THR A 37 15.71 20.54 20.57
N VAL A 38 15.33 20.48 21.85
CA VAL A 38 14.26 19.62 22.37
C VAL A 38 12.93 19.94 21.70
N ILE A 39 12.58 21.22 21.57
CA ILE A 39 11.35 21.66 20.89
C ILE A 39 11.32 21.19 19.43
N VAL A 40 12.41 21.38 18.70
CA VAL A 40 12.52 20.94 17.29
C VAL A 40 12.40 19.42 17.18
N ARG A 41 13.10 18.68 18.04
CA ARG A 41 13.02 17.21 18.10
C ARG A 41 11.60 16.74 18.34
N ASP A 42 10.89 17.34 19.28
CA ASP A 42 9.54 16.90 19.66
C ASP A 42 8.51 17.27 18.59
N LYS A 43 8.68 18.40 17.90
CA LYS A 43 7.91 18.74 16.70
C LYS A 43 8.13 17.70 15.60
N MET A 44 9.37 17.30 15.35
CA MET A 44 9.69 16.28 14.34
C MET A 44 9.10 14.91 14.70
N LYS A 45 9.19 14.51 15.96
CA LYS A 45 8.56 13.26 16.45
C LYS A 45 7.06 13.24 16.20
N ARG A 46 6.36 14.36 16.42
CA ARG A 46 4.93 14.48 16.11
C ARG A 46 4.65 14.29 14.63
N TYR A 47 5.37 14.98 13.75
CA TYR A 47 5.20 14.81 12.29
C TYR A 47 5.42 13.38 11.83
N VAL A 48 6.48 12.72 12.31
CA VAL A 48 6.77 11.32 11.96
C VAL A 48 5.65 10.40 12.45
N ASN A 49 5.15 10.63 13.66
CA ASN A 49 4.04 9.84 14.21
C ASN A 49 2.75 10.04 13.41
N ASP A 50 2.42 11.28 13.05
CA ASP A 50 1.23 11.60 12.27
C ASP A 50 1.32 11.03 10.85
N TYR A 51 2.50 11.11 10.22
CA TYR A 51 2.74 10.46 8.93
C TYR A 51 2.54 8.94 9.02
N LYS A 52 3.12 8.30 10.03
CA LYS A 52 2.98 6.85 10.26
C LYS A 52 1.53 6.45 10.54
N LYS A 53 0.79 7.25 11.31
CA LYS A 53 -0.62 6.98 11.61
C LYS A 53 -1.53 7.17 10.41
N ASN A 54 -1.32 8.22 9.61
CA ASN A 54 -2.26 8.58 8.55
C ASN A 54 -1.87 7.97 7.20
N VAL A 55 -0.66 8.29 6.73
CA VAL A 55 -0.23 7.90 5.38
C VAL A 55 0.05 6.42 5.31
N VAL A 56 0.85 5.89 6.25
CA VAL A 56 1.20 4.46 6.25
C VAL A 56 -0.04 3.60 6.53
N SER A 57 -0.93 4.01 7.43
CA SER A 57 -2.19 3.28 7.66
C SER A 57 -3.07 3.25 6.41
N ARG A 58 -3.21 4.39 5.71
CA ARG A 58 -3.97 4.45 4.46
C ARG A 58 -3.37 3.55 3.39
N ILE A 59 -2.05 3.58 3.21
CA ILE A 59 -1.34 2.68 2.27
C ILE A 59 -1.61 1.22 2.63
N LYS A 60 -1.52 0.85 3.92
CA LYS A 60 -1.78 -0.51 4.38
C LYS A 60 -3.22 -0.94 4.11
N SER A 61 -4.19 -0.08 4.40
CA SER A 61 -5.61 -0.35 4.13
C SER A 61 -5.85 -0.59 2.65
N THR A 62 -5.41 0.34 1.80
CA THR A 62 -5.58 0.21 0.33
C THR A 62 -4.88 -1.03 -0.22
N ALA A 63 -3.68 -1.35 0.27
CA ALA A 63 -2.98 -2.56 -0.14
C ALA A 63 -3.73 -3.84 0.26
N ALA A 64 -4.31 -3.88 1.47
CA ALA A 64 -5.14 -4.99 1.92
C ALA A 64 -6.38 -5.17 1.02
N ASP A 65 -7.08 -4.08 0.72
CA ASP A 65 -8.26 -4.09 -0.16
C ASP A 65 -7.91 -4.62 -1.55
N LYS A 66 -6.82 -4.11 -2.15
CA LYS A 66 -6.36 -4.56 -3.47
C LYS A 66 -5.87 -6.00 -3.48
N ASN A 67 -5.24 -6.49 -2.41
CA ASN A 67 -4.87 -7.88 -2.29
C ASN A 67 -6.09 -8.80 -2.18
N LEU A 68 -7.14 -8.36 -1.48
CA LEU A 68 -8.40 -9.09 -1.39
C LEU A 68 -9.09 -9.16 -2.76
N GLU A 69 -9.21 -8.03 -3.46
CA GLU A 69 -9.75 -7.97 -4.83
C GLU A 69 -8.97 -8.92 -5.77
N LEU A 70 -7.63 -8.87 -5.73
CA LEU A 70 -6.78 -9.72 -6.54
C LEU A 70 -7.02 -11.21 -6.24
N THR A 71 -7.12 -11.57 -4.96
CA THR A 71 -7.39 -12.95 -4.54
C THR A 71 -8.75 -13.44 -5.05
N GLN A 72 -9.78 -12.62 -4.93
CA GLN A 72 -11.12 -12.92 -5.43
C GLN A 72 -11.14 -13.11 -6.95
N ILE A 73 -10.44 -12.24 -7.69
CA ILE A 73 -10.33 -12.34 -9.15
C ILE A 73 -9.63 -13.65 -9.54
N LYS A 74 -8.49 -13.97 -8.92
CA LYS A 74 -7.76 -15.22 -9.20
C LYS A 74 -8.63 -16.45 -8.95
N LEU A 75 -9.36 -16.48 -7.84
CA LEU A 75 -10.27 -17.57 -7.51
C LEU A 75 -11.42 -17.69 -8.52
N SER A 76 -12.00 -16.56 -8.94
CA SER A 76 -13.06 -16.53 -9.94
C SER A 76 -12.58 -17.05 -11.30
N CYS A 77 -11.40 -16.64 -11.75
CA CYS A 77 -10.78 -17.13 -12.98
C CYS A 77 -10.61 -18.64 -12.96
N TRP A 78 -10.05 -19.17 -11.87
CA TRP A 78 -9.86 -20.60 -11.67
C TRP A 78 -11.17 -21.37 -11.70
N ASN A 79 -12.17 -20.90 -10.95
CA ASN A 79 -13.48 -21.55 -10.87
C ASN A 79 -14.18 -21.58 -12.24
N LEU A 80 -14.12 -20.49 -12.99
CA LEU A 80 -14.69 -20.43 -14.34
C LEU A 80 -13.98 -21.40 -15.29
N TYR A 81 -12.65 -21.41 -15.28
CA TYR A 81 -11.86 -22.34 -16.07
C TYR A 81 -12.21 -23.80 -15.75
N GLN A 82 -12.22 -24.17 -14.47
CA GLN A 82 -12.56 -25.53 -14.03
C GLN A 82 -13.96 -25.94 -14.49
N GLN A 83 -14.95 -25.05 -14.35
CA GLN A 83 -16.31 -25.33 -14.79
C GLN A 83 -16.39 -25.53 -16.31
N ILE A 84 -15.66 -24.75 -17.09
CA ILE A 84 -15.60 -24.92 -18.54
C ILE A 84 -14.99 -26.29 -18.88
N CYS A 85 -13.86 -26.65 -18.28
CA CYS A 85 -13.21 -27.93 -18.53
C CYS A 85 -14.14 -29.10 -18.18
N LYS A 86 -14.80 -29.04 -17.02
CA LYS A 86 -15.79 -30.05 -16.60
C LYS A 86 -16.95 -30.18 -17.60
N ARG A 87 -17.47 -29.06 -18.11
CA ARG A 87 -18.59 -29.07 -19.09
C ARG A 87 -18.16 -29.57 -20.47
N LYS A 88 -16.91 -29.33 -20.87
CA LYS A 88 -16.33 -29.82 -22.13
C LYS A 88 -15.81 -31.26 -22.03
N GLY A 89 -15.75 -31.84 -20.83
CA GLY A 89 -15.21 -33.18 -20.62
C GLY A 89 -13.71 -33.28 -20.84
N ILE A 90 -12.98 -32.17 -20.67
CA ILE A 90 -11.53 -32.10 -20.87
C ILE A 90 -10.78 -32.02 -19.53
N PRO A 91 -9.55 -32.56 -19.45
CA PRO A 91 -8.74 -32.42 -18.25
C PRO A 91 -8.31 -30.97 -18.01
N LEU A 92 -7.91 -30.68 -16.77
CA LEU A 92 -7.31 -29.40 -16.40
C LEU A 92 -5.84 -29.41 -16.86
N GLU A 93 -5.50 -28.54 -17.79
CA GLU A 93 -4.15 -28.39 -18.34
C GLU A 93 -3.36 -27.29 -17.61
N PHE A 94 -4.05 -26.25 -17.13
CA PHE A 94 -3.42 -25.11 -16.46
C PHE A 94 -3.49 -25.22 -14.94
N SER A 95 -2.44 -24.76 -14.27
CA SER A 95 -2.39 -24.61 -12.81
C SER A 95 -3.32 -23.49 -12.34
N LYS A 96 -3.73 -23.54 -11.06
CA LYS A 96 -4.53 -22.50 -10.39
C LYS A 96 -3.86 -21.12 -10.42
N ASP A 97 -2.53 -21.07 -10.43
CA ASP A 97 -1.78 -19.81 -10.46
C ASP A 97 -1.52 -19.29 -11.88
N ASP A 98 -1.82 -20.07 -12.92
CA ASP A 98 -1.69 -19.67 -14.33
C ASP A 98 -2.93 -18.92 -14.83
N ILE A 99 -3.14 -17.73 -14.24
CA ILE A 99 -4.36 -16.93 -14.45
C ILE A 99 -4.50 -16.47 -15.89
N GLU A 100 -3.40 -16.14 -16.56
CA GLU A 100 -3.43 -15.61 -17.91
C GLU A 100 -3.92 -16.67 -18.91
N ASN A 101 -3.39 -17.89 -18.86
CA ASN A 101 -3.85 -18.96 -19.74
C ASN A 101 -5.28 -19.39 -19.42
N GLN A 102 -5.68 -19.44 -18.14
CA GLN A 102 -7.08 -19.66 -17.75
C GLN A 102 -8.02 -18.63 -18.38
N LEU A 103 -7.65 -17.34 -18.36
CA LEU A 103 -8.44 -16.25 -18.95
C LEU A 103 -8.49 -16.32 -20.47
N VAL A 104 -7.36 -16.62 -21.13
CA VAL A 104 -7.31 -16.81 -22.58
C VAL A 104 -8.22 -17.95 -23.00
N TYR A 105 -8.18 -19.09 -22.29
CA TYR A 105 -9.04 -20.23 -22.54
C TYR A 105 -10.53 -19.89 -22.36
N THR A 106 -10.84 -19.18 -21.27
CA THR A 106 -12.20 -18.71 -20.96
C THR A 106 -12.72 -17.78 -22.06
N LYS A 107 -11.91 -16.81 -22.50
CA LYS A 107 -12.25 -15.87 -23.59
C LYS A 107 -12.49 -16.59 -24.92
N ARG A 108 -11.66 -17.58 -25.27
CA ARG A 108 -11.83 -18.40 -26.48
C ARG A 108 -13.15 -19.16 -26.43
N THR A 109 -13.46 -19.80 -25.30
CA THR A 109 -14.71 -20.54 -25.10
C THR A 109 -15.93 -19.62 -25.17
N ILE A 110 -15.91 -18.43 -24.57
CA ILE A 110 -17.01 -17.47 -24.66
C ILE A 110 -17.25 -17.05 -26.12
N THR A 111 -16.18 -16.78 -26.87
CA THR A 111 -16.26 -16.43 -28.30
C THR A 111 -16.88 -17.55 -29.12
N GLU A 112 -16.47 -18.79 -28.88
CA GLU A 112 -17.01 -19.99 -29.52
C GLU A 112 -18.51 -20.14 -29.23
N LEU A 113 -18.91 -20.08 -27.96
CA LEU A 113 -20.31 -20.17 -27.55
C LEU A 113 -21.17 -19.06 -28.17
N LYS A 114 -20.67 -17.82 -28.22
CA LYS A 114 -21.38 -16.71 -28.90
C LYS A 114 -21.62 -17.00 -30.39
N ARG A 115 -20.66 -17.63 -31.09
CA ARG A 115 -20.83 -18.04 -32.49
C ARG A 115 -21.89 -19.12 -32.63
N ILE A 116 -21.84 -20.16 -31.80
CA ILE A 116 -22.82 -21.26 -31.79
C ILE A 116 -24.23 -20.71 -31.57
N VAL A 117 -24.41 -19.85 -30.55
CA VAL A 117 -25.71 -19.21 -30.25
C VAL A 117 -26.22 -18.39 -31.43
N LYS A 118 -25.35 -17.63 -32.10
CA LYS A 118 -25.72 -16.84 -33.29
C LYS A 118 -26.23 -17.73 -34.42
N VAL A 119 -25.54 -18.85 -34.70
CA VAL A 119 -25.93 -19.80 -35.74
C VAL A 119 -27.26 -20.48 -35.40
N ALA A 120 -27.38 -21.00 -34.17
CA ALA A 120 -28.60 -21.66 -33.70
C ALA A 120 -29.82 -20.74 -33.77
N LYS A 121 -29.67 -19.47 -33.35
CA LYS A 121 -30.75 -18.46 -33.48
C LYS A 121 -31.15 -18.23 -34.95
N LYS A 122 -30.19 -18.18 -35.87
CA LYS A 122 -30.46 -17.99 -37.31
C LYS A 122 -31.20 -19.20 -37.90
N GLN A 123 -30.82 -20.42 -37.53
CA GLN A 123 -31.50 -21.65 -37.95
C GLN A 123 -32.94 -21.69 -37.43
N ALA A 124 -33.15 -21.46 -36.14
CA ALA A 124 -34.47 -21.44 -35.53
C ALA A 124 -35.41 -20.38 -36.17
N MET A 125 -34.89 -19.22 -36.57
CA MET A 125 -35.69 -18.21 -37.30
C MET A 125 -36.08 -18.66 -38.71
N LYS A 126 -35.20 -19.36 -39.42
CA LYS A 126 -35.48 -19.90 -40.76
C LYS A 126 -36.53 -21.00 -40.70
N GLU A 127 -36.40 -21.92 -39.76
CA GLU A 127 -37.38 -22.99 -39.52
C GLU A 127 -38.75 -22.41 -39.22
N LYS A 128 -38.86 -21.44 -38.28
CA LYS A 128 -40.12 -20.73 -37.99
C LYS A 128 -40.75 -20.08 -39.22
N LYS A 129 -39.96 -19.47 -40.11
CA LYS A 129 -40.47 -18.89 -41.37
C LYS A 129 -40.94 -19.96 -42.34
N SER A 130 -40.24 -21.09 -42.44
CA SER A 130 -40.63 -22.21 -43.30
C SER A 130 -41.94 -22.85 -42.82
N THR A 131 -42.06 -23.11 -41.52
CA THR A 131 -43.28 -23.67 -40.91
C THR A 131 -44.48 -22.73 -41.09
N ARG A 132 -44.30 -21.41 -40.93
CA ARG A 132 -45.37 -20.43 -41.19
C ARG A 132 -45.80 -20.34 -42.66
N ARG A 133 -44.91 -20.61 -43.61
CA ARG A 133 -45.27 -20.66 -45.03
C ARG A 133 -46.06 -21.91 -45.39
N LEU A 134 -45.73 -23.05 -44.76
CA LEU A 134 -46.43 -24.31 -44.94
C LEU A 134 -47.81 -24.33 -44.24
N SER A 135 -48.07 -23.46 -43.27
CA SER A 135 -49.36 -23.35 -42.57
C SER A 135 -50.34 -22.35 -43.20
N VAL A 136 -49.97 -21.71 -44.30
CA VAL A 136 -50.79 -20.69 -45.02
C VAL A 136 -51.18 -21.19 -46.43
N ILE A 137 -50.73 -22.39 -46.81
CA ILE A 137 -51.14 -23.13 -48.01
C ILE A 137 -52.03 -24.28 -47.52
#